data_AF-A0A7C7KXI0-F1
#
_entry.id   AF-A0A7C7KXI0-F1
#
_cell.length_a   1.000
_cell.length_b   1.000
_cell.length_c   1.000
_cell.angle_alpha   90.00
_cell.angle_beta   90.00
_cell.angle_gamma   90.00
#
_symmetry.space_group_name_H-M   'P 1'
#
loop_
_entity.id
_entity.type
_entity.pdbx_description
1 polymer ?
#
loop_
_entity_poly.entity_id
_entity_poly.type
_entity_poly.pdbx_seq_one_letter_code
_entity_poly.pdbx_strand_id
1 'polypeptide(L)'
;MECNIAREQVESIHKEGWDATMKLFTFVELMLMAFIMISSAVVHAGIEPIKTVEIGKNREIRVNGKPFLPIMAWLQDPKNFETVKQCGMNVIAGYWSGSGGTKDVSEYLELVAKAGLYGVMPFDPKLKGHPMLLGYIHPDEPDLLRKISDARVEHAPYMRINRRTPLWKLVDGDVFSWSVFDPLEGAWVTIHLKKPATIHSIAVWLTVSSGLSLAKEVAFKADGREILRVTLEPRRGRQQFKLKRPVTLQRLTMKVLKVTRGKNIYGSFGEIEAFDANGRNVLLVRPKSVPRLTPEEVMERYRDIKRQDATRPVFMTLTGCFHPHFKKWGE
;
A
#
# COMPACT_ATOMS: atom_id res chain seq x y z
N MET A 1 -90.50 30.56 40.55
CA MET A 1 -90.12 30.69 39.12
C MET A 1 -88.73 31.32 39.05
N GLU A 2 -87.74 30.65 39.64
CA GLU A 2 -86.41 31.25 39.92
C GLU A 2 -85.26 30.22 39.82
N CYS A 3 -85.47 29.11 39.11
CA CYS A 3 -84.48 28.01 39.06
C CYS A 3 -84.15 27.50 37.65
N ASN A 4 -84.40 28.30 36.60
CA ASN A 4 -84.05 27.93 35.21
C ASN A 4 -83.03 28.85 34.53
N ILE A 5 -82.77 30.07 35.04
CA ILE A 5 -81.84 31.01 34.38
C ILE A 5 -80.36 30.68 34.65
N ALA A 6 -80.04 30.08 35.81
CA ALA A 6 -78.67 29.76 36.16
C ALA A 6 -78.09 28.56 35.40
N ARG A 7 -78.92 27.71 34.78
CA ARG A 7 -78.47 26.48 34.11
C ARG A 7 -78.08 26.72 32.64
N GLU A 8 -78.80 27.61 31.95
CA GLU A 8 -78.48 27.97 30.55
C GLU A 8 -77.20 28.82 30.43
N GLN A 9 -76.90 29.69 31.39
CA GLN A 9 -75.65 30.48 31.36
C GLN A 9 -74.39 29.65 31.62
N VAL A 10 -74.48 28.59 32.42
CA VAL A 10 -73.34 27.71 32.71
C VAL A 10 -73.03 26.79 31.52
N GLU A 11 -74.05 26.30 30.80
CA GLU A 11 -73.84 25.45 29.61
C GLU A 11 -73.30 26.25 28.40
N SER A 12 -73.66 27.54 28.26
CA SER A 12 -73.13 28.42 27.21
C SER A 12 -71.63 28.71 27.37
N ILE A 13 -71.19 29.03 28.60
CA ILE A 13 -69.78 29.33 28.89
C ILE A 13 -68.89 28.09 28.71
N HIS A 14 -69.43 26.91 29.01
CA HIS A 14 -68.69 25.66 28.87
C HIS A 14 -68.47 25.25 27.41
N LYS A 15 -69.37 25.64 26.50
CA LYS A 15 -69.27 25.29 25.06
C LYS A 15 -68.31 26.21 24.31
N GLU A 16 -68.35 27.52 24.58
CA GLU A 16 -67.43 28.48 23.93
C GLU A 16 -65.98 28.30 24.37
N GLY A 17 -65.75 27.93 25.64
CA GLY A 17 -64.42 27.59 26.14
C GLY A 17 -63.82 26.37 25.44
N TRP A 18 -64.60 25.32 25.19
CA TRP A 18 -64.10 24.10 24.53
C TRP A 18 -63.77 24.30 23.05
N ASP A 19 -64.55 25.09 22.31
CA ASP A 19 -64.26 25.39 20.90
C ASP A 19 -63.01 26.28 20.72
N ALA A 20 -62.80 27.24 21.62
CA ALA A 20 -61.58 28.07 21.60
C ALA A 20 -60.33 27.25 21.97
N THR A 21 -60.46 26.32 22.91
CA THR A 21 -59.33 25.50 23.38
C THR A 21 -58.98 24.41 22.36
N MET A 22 -59.96 23.80 21.69
CA MET A 22 -59.73 22.86 20.59
C MET A 22 -59.08 23.53 19.38
N LYS A 23 -59.53 24.73 18.97
CA LYS A 23 -58.91 25.47 17.86
C LYS A 23 -57.46 25.88 18.15
N LEU A 24 -57.14 26.22 19.40
CA LEU A 24 -55.77 26.54 19.81
C LEU A 24 -54.88 25.28 19.78
N PHE A 25 -55.41 24.12 20.20
CA PHE A 25 -54.69 22.85 20.15
C PHE A 25 -54.40 22.41 18.71
N THR A 26 -55.38 22.53 17.80
CA THR A 26 -55.18 22.17 16.38
C THR A 26 -54.20 23.11 15.69
N PHE A 27 -54.17 24.40 16.04
CA PHE A 27 -53.24 25.37 15.47
C PHE A 27 -51.80 25.16 15.97
N VAL A 28 -51.62 24.79 17.25
CA VAL A 28 -50.31 24.45 17.81
C VAL A 28 -49.79 23.13 17.24
N GLU A 29 -50.62 22.11 17.05
CA GLU A 29 -50.20 20.86 16.39
C GLU A 29 -49.85 21.07 14.91
N LEU A 30 -50.61 21.89 14.17
CA LEU A 30 -50.25 22.24 12.79
C LEU A 30 -48.94 23.03 12.71
N MET A 31 -48.70 23.98 13.64
CA MET A 31 -47.43 24.70 13.72
C MET A 31 -46.27 23.78 14.10
N LEU A 32 -46.47 22.83 15.02
CA LEU A 32 -45.44 21.87 15.42
C LEU A 32 -45.11 20.88 14.29
N MET A 33 -46.11 20.39 13.55
CA MET A 33 -45.88 19.56 12.36
C MET A 33 -45.22 20.35 11.21
N ALA A 34 -45.59 21.63 11.00
CA ALA A 34 -44.92 22.50 10.04
C ALA A 34 -43.45 22.77 10.44
N PHE A 35 -43.17 22.94 11.73
CA PHE A 35 -41.79 23.11 12.22
C PHE A 35 -40.97 21.82 12.09
N ILE A 36 -41.57 20.65 12.32
CA ILE A 36 -40.92 19.34 12.13
C ILE A 36 -40.67 19.05 10.64
N MET A 37 -41.57 19.44 9.74
CA MET A 37 -41.36 19.32 8.30
C MET A 37 -40.33 20.31 7.74
N ILE A 38 -40.22 21.53 8.29
CA ILE A 38 -39.15 22.48 7.92
C ILE A 38 -37.79 22.02 8.47
N SER A 39 -37.76 21.33 9.61
CA SER A 39 -36.53 20.76 10.19
C SER A 39 -36.02 19.51 9.46
N SER A 40 -36.88 18.81 8.72
CA SER A 40 -36.52 17.61 7.95
C SER A 40 -35.94 17.95 6.57
N ALA A 41 -36.06 19.21 6.16
CA ALA A 41 -35.34 19.79 5.03
C ALA A 41 -34.00 20.39 5.45
N VAL A 42 -33.30 19.77 6.41
CA VAL A 42 -31.82 19.79 6.38
C VAL A 42 -31.45 19.03 5.12
N VAL A 43 -31.46 19.80 4.03
CA VAL A 43 -30.87 19.54 2.75
C VAL A 43 -29.66 18.66 3.02
N HIS A 44 -29.60 17.51 2.33
CA HIS A 44 -28.34 16.85 2.02
C HIS A 44 -27.48 17.91 1.32
N ALA A 45 -26.89 18.82 2.09
CA ALA A 45 -26.06 19.89 1.60
C ALA A 45 -24.78 19.17 1.23
N GLY A 46 -24.76 18.70 -0.02
CA GLY A 46 -23.54 18.24 -0.65
C GLY A 46 -22.45 19.26 -0.35
N ILE A 47 -21.24 18.76 -0.15
CA ILE A 47 -20.09 19.62 0.13
C ILE A 47 -19.95 20.68 -0.97
N GLU A 48 -19.56 21.89 -0.58
CA GLU A 48 -19.44 23.03 -1.49
C GLU A 48 -18.36 22.75 -2.55
N PRO A 49 -18.62 22.95 -3.86
CA PRO A 49 -17.59 22.85 -4.88
C PRO A 49 -16.37 23.72 -4.57
N ILE A 50 -15.18 23.15 -4.72
CA ILE A 50 -13.90 23.84 -4.54
C ILE A 50 -13.68 24.80 -5.72
N LYS A 51 -13.62 26.08 -5.38
CA LYS A 51 -13.19 27.17 -6.27
C LYS A 51 -11.71 27.48 -6.06
N THR A 52 -11.27 27.53 -4.79
CA THR A 52 -9.87 27.79 -4.42
C THR A 52 -9.41 26.87 -3.30
N VAL A 53 -8.12 26.48 -3.35
CA VAL A 53 -7.42 25.83 -2.25
C VAL A 53 -6.11 26.58 -2.03
N GLU A 54 -5.91 27.08 -0.82
CA GLU A 54 -4.77 27.92 -0.47
C GLU A 54 -4.12 27.44 0.83
N ILE A 55 -2.83 27.73 0.99
CA ILE A 55 -2.13 27.57 2.26
C ILE A 55 -2.08 28.96 2.91
N GLY A 56 -2.80 29.11 4.03
CA GLY A 56 -2.86 30.35 4.76
C GLY A 56 -1.56 30.69 5.50
N LYS A 57 -1.53 31.89 6.10
CA LYS A 57 -0.35 32.42 6.81
C LYS A 57 0.08 31.56 8.01
N ASN A 58 -0.81 30.76 8.58
CA ASN A 58 -0.51 29.84 9.68
C ASN A 58 -0.30 28.41 9.19
N ARG A 59 -0.05 28.23 7.88
CA ARG A 59 0.07 26.92 7.21
C ARG A 59 -1.22 26.09 7.26
N GLU A 60 -2.35 26.71 7.54
CA GLU A 60 -3.66 26.07 7.48
C GLU A 60 -4.11 25.90 6.02
N ILE A 61 -4.83 24.83 5.73
CA ILE A 61 -5.49 24.68 4.44
C ILE A 61 -6.75 25.54 4.46
N ARG A 62 -6.97 26.32 3.40
CA ARG A 62 -8.19 27.10 3.18
C ARG A 62 -8.89 26.62 1.93
N VAL A 63 -10.16 26.29 2.05
CA VAL A 63 -11.04 25.95 0.93
C VAL A 63 -12.07 27.06 0.79
N ASN A 64 -12.14 27.68 -0.40
CA ASN A 64 -13.03 28.81 -0.67
C ASN A 64 -12.88 29.94 0.38
N GLY A 65 -11.64 30.23 0.79
CA GLY A 65 -11.29 31.25 1.79
C GLY A 65 -11.50 30.86 3.26
N LYS A 66 -12.17 29.74 3.55
CA LYS A 66 -12.45 29.26 4.92
C LYS A 66 -11.38 28.27 5.39
N PRO A 67 -10.90 28.35 6.65
CA PRO A 67 -10.05 27.31 7.22
C PRO A 67 -10.70 25.94 7.13
N PHE A 68 -9.92 24.94 6.74
CA PHE A 68 -10.37 23.57 6.52
C PHE A 68 -9.36 22.59 7.14
N LEU A 69 -9.84 21.71 8.02
CA LEU A 69 -9.05 20.61 8.58
C LEU A 69 -9.42 19.33 7.85
N PRO A 70 -8.54 18.78 7.00
CA PRO A 70 -8.79 17.49 6.38
C PRO A 70 -8.66 16.37 7.41
N ILE A 71 -9.73 15.59 7.58
CA ILE A 71 -9.74 14.32 8.30
C ILE A 71 -9.92 13.24 7.25
N MET A 72 -8.83 12.53 6.95
CA MET A 72 -8.72 11.72 5.74
C MET A 72 -8.86 10.23 6.03
N ALA A 73 -9.62 9.51 5.20
CA ALA A 73 -9.56 8.06 5.11
C ALA A 73 -8.65 7.61 3.98
N TRP A 74 -7.72 6.69 4.26
CA TRP A 74 -6.76 6.17 3.28
C TRP A 74 -7.35 5.03 2.45
N LEU A 75 -7.24 5.12 1.11
CA LEU A 75 -7.50 4.04 0.13
C LEU A 75 -8.76 3.20 0.42
N GLN A 76 -9.92 3.84 0.52
CA GLN A 76 -11.17 3.16 0.87
C GLN A 76 -11.90 2.57 -0.34
N ASP A 77 -12.56 1.43 -0.15
CA ASP A 77 -13.57 0.96 -1.10
C ASP A 77 -14.79 1.91 -1.04
N PRO A 78 -15.41 2.31 -2.17
CA PRO A 78 -16.57 3.18 -2.17
C PRO A 78 -17.73 2.72 -1.28
N LYS A 79 -17.89 1.40 -1.07
CA LYS A 79 -18.90 0.87 -0.14
C LYS A 79 -18.70 1.33 1.31
N ASN A 80 -17.49 1.76 1.67
CA ASN A 80 -17.16 2.24 3.01
C ASN A 80 -17.33 3.77 3.17
N PHE A 81 -17.56 4.53 2.09
CA PHE A 81 -17.58 6.00 2.17
C PHE A 81 -18.64 6.54 3.13
N GLU A 82 -19.77 5.87 3.24
CA GLU A 82 -20.80 6.27 4.21
C GLU A 82 -20.33 6.06 5.65
N THR A 83 -19.69 4.93 5.95
CA THR A 83 -19.07 4.70 7.28
C THR A 83 -17.96 5.72 7.57
N VAL A 84 -17.14 6.04 6.56
CA VAL A 84 -16.09 7.08 6.68
C VAL A 84 -16.69 8.43 7.09
N LYS A 85 -17.79 8.84 6.47
CA LYS A 85 -18.52 10.06 6.85
C LYS A 85 -19.10 9.99 8.25
N GLN A 86 -19.69 8.86 8.62
CA GLN A 86 -20.21 8.64 9.98
C GLN A 86 -19.12 8.72 11.04
N CYS A 87 -17.87 8.39 10.70
CA CYS A 87 -16.71 8.61 11.55
C CYS A 87 -16.23 10.08 11.60
N GLY A 88 -16.93 11.00 10.96
CA GLY A 88 -16.58 12.43 10.92
C GLY A 88 -15.45 12.79 9.96
N MET A 89 -15.03 11.85 9.11
CA MET A 89 -14.02 12.12 8.09
C MET A 89 -14.64 12.86 6.91
N ASN A 90 -13.88 13.75 6.28
CA ASN A 90 -14.37 14.66 5.23
C ASN A 90 -13.56 14.58 3.92
N VAL A 91 -12.55 13.72 3.87
CA VAL A 91 -11.66 13.53 2.72
C VAL A 91 -11.34 12.04 2.51
N ILE A 92 -11.31 11.61 1.25
CA ILE A 92 -10.69 10.34 0.84
C ILE A 92 -9.30 10.64 0.24
N ALA A 93 -8.27 9.94 0.71
CA ALA A 93 -6.90 10.10 0.25
C ALA A 93 -6.38 8.84 -0.45
N GLY A 94 -5.82 9.04 -1.64
CA GLY A 94 -5.21 8.03 -2.48
C GLY A 94 -6.20 7.34 -3.42
N TYR A 95 -5.63 6.61 -4.38
CA TYR A 95 -6.34 5.75 -5.31
C TYR A 95 -5.41 4.58 -5.70
N TRP A 96 -5.98 3.39 -5.86
CA TRP A 96 -5.31 2.27 -6.53
C TRP A 96 -6.30 1.60 -7.48
N SER A 97 -5.81 0.95 -8.54
CA SER A 97 -6.65 0.46 -9.64
C SER A 97 -7.66 -0.63 -9.27
N GLY A 98 -7.62 -1.16 -8.04
CA GLY A 98 -8.64 -2.08 -7.53
C GLY A 98 -9.61 -1.43 -6.52
N SER A 99 -9.53 -0.12 -6.30
CA SER A 99 -10.49 0.61 -5.47
C SER A 99 -11.88 0.60 -6.11
N GLY A 100 -12.78 -0.23 -5.59
CA GLY A 100 -14.21 -0.14 -5.88
C GLY A 100 -14.64 -0.47 -7.31
N GLY A 101 -13.84 -1.23 -8.05
CA GLY A 101 -14.15 -1.61 -9.44
C GLY A 101 -14.10 -0.48 -10.46
N THR A 102 -13.52 0.67 -10.10
CA THR A 102 -13.37 1.84 -10.98
C THR A 102 -12.23 1.64 -11.98
N LYS A 103 -12.35 2.23 -13.17
CA LYS A 103 -11.37 2.09 -14.26
C LYS A 103 -10.15 2.98 -14.06
N ASP A 104 -10.36 4.19 -13.54
CA ASP A 104 -9.32 5.17 -13.31
C ASP A 104 -9.65 6.08 -12.11
N VAL A 105 -8.70 6.95 -11.78
CA VAL A 105 -8.80 7.87 -10.64
C VAL A 105 -9.92 8.92 -10.82
N SER A 106 -10.31 9.22 -12.05
CA SER A 106 -11.37 10.20 -12.32
C SER A 106 -12.72 9.61 -11.94
N GLU A 107 -13.01 8.39 -12.39
CA GLU A 107 -14.23 7.67 -12.00
C GLU A 107 -14.31 7.47 -10.48
N TYR A 108 -13.18 7.16 -9.83
CA TYR A 108 -13.14 7.05 -8.38
C TYR A 108 -13.43 8.38 -7.68
N LEU A 109 -12.90 9.50 -8.17
CA LEU A 109 -13.16 10.82 -7.61
C LEU A 109 -14.64 11.22 -7.75
N GLU A 110 -15.34 10.79 -8.80
CA GLU A 110 -16.79 11.00 -8.94
C GLU A 110 -17.58 10.24 -7.86
N LEU A 111 -17.16 9.03 -7.48
CA LEU A 111 -17.78 8.30 -6.38
C LEU A 111 -17.53 8.98 -5.03
N VAL A 112 -16.33 9.53 -4.83
CA VAL A 112 -15.97 10.33 -3.65
C VAL A 112 -16.86 11.59 -3.58
N ALA A 113 -17.02 12.29 -4.71
CA ALA A 113 -17.87 13.46 -4.83
C ALA A 113 -19.35 13.13 -4.55
N LYS A 114 -19.87 12.04 -5.13
CA LYS A 114 -21.25 11.57 -4.91
C LYS A 114 -21.51 11.21 -3.45
N ALA A 115 -20.51 10.72 -2.74
CA ALA A 115 -20.62 10.48 -1.30
C ALA A 115 -20.65 11.78 -0.48
N GLY A 116 -20.29 12.93 -1.06
CA GLY A 116 -20.15 14.18 -0.32
C GLY A 116 -18.85 14.25 0.46
N LEU A 117 -17.75 13.75 -0.13
CA LEU A 117 -16.39 13.83 0.41
C LEU A 117 -15.49 14.55 -0.59
N TYR A 118 -14.45 15.23 -0.13
CA TYR A 118 -13.39 15.72 -1.01
C TYR A 118 -12.36 14.62 -1.29
N GLY A 119 -11.64 14.74 -2.40
CA GLY A 119 -10.58 13.82 -2.77
C GLY A 119 -9.18 14.44 -2.70
N VAL A 120 -8.23 13.68 -2.17
CA VAL A 120 -6.79 13.89 -2.36
C VAL A 120 -6.27 12.73 -3.20
N MET A 121 -5.94 12.98 -4.47
CA MET A 121 -5.77 11.92 -5.47
C MET A 121 -4.36 11.90 -6.07
N PRO A 122 -3.86 10.75 -6.56
CA PRO A 122 -2.69 10.74 -7.43
C PRO A 122 -2.90 11.69 -8.61
N PHE A 123 -1.83 12.34 -9.06
CA PHE A 123 -1.93 13.27 -10.18
C PHE A 123 -2.35 12.55 -11.46
N ASP A 124 -3.42 13.05 -12.07
CA ASP A 124 -3.86 12.73 -13.42
C ASP A 124 -4.39 14.05 -14.04
N PRO A 125 -3.96 14.44 -15.26
CA PRO A 125 -4.40 15.66 -15.91
C PRO A 125 -5.93 15.81 -16.03
N LYS A 126 -6.68 14.71 -16.10
CA LYS A 126 -8.15 14.71 -16.16
C LYS A 126 -8.81 15.28 -14.91
N LEU A 127 -8.11 15.25 -13.77
CA LEU A 127 -8.65 15.75 -12.49
C LEU A 127 -8.53 17.27 -12.36
N LYS A 128 -7.80 17.94 -13.26
CA LYS A 128 -7.57 19.38 -13.18
C LYS A 128 -8.89 20.14 -13.22
N GLY A 129 -9.11 21.00 -12.23
CA GLY A 129 -10.34 21.78 -12.10
C GLY A 129 -11.54 20.99 -11.57
N HIS A 130 -11.39 19.70 -11.23
CA HIS A 130 -12.49 18.92 -10.66
C HIS A 130 -12.98 19.56 -9.34
N PRO A 131 -14.30 19.77 -9.17
CA PRO A 131 -14.84 20.56 -8.07
C PRO A 131 -14.67 19.91 -6.70
N MET A 132 -14.43 18.60 -6.63
CA MET A 132 -14.17 17.88 -5.36
C MET A 132 -12.71 17.49 -5.15
N LEU A 133 -11.78 17.95 -6.00
CA LEU A 133 -10.35 17.68 -5.81
C LEU A 133 -9.75 18.71 -4.83
N LEU A 134 -9.44 18.26 -3.61
CA LEU A 134 -8.78 19.07 -2.59
C LEU A 134 -7.28 19.23 -2.87
N GLY A 135 -6.63 18.18 -3.36
CA GLY A 135 -5.19 18.19 -3.60
C GLY A 135 -4.71 16.97 -4.34
N TYR A 136 -3.43 17.01 -4.72
CA TYR A 136 -2.73 15.84 -5.23
C TYR A 136 -1.96 15.15 -4.12
N ILE A 137 -1.56 13.90 -4.33
CA ILE A 137 -0.67 13.19 -3.42
C ILE A 137 0.50 12.56 -4.16
N HIS A 138 1.68 12.62 -3.53
CA HIS A 138 2.82 11.81 -3.95
C HIS A 138 2.49 10.31 -3.85
N PRO A 139 3.24 9.45 -4.58
CA PRO A 139 3.20 8.01 -4.34
C PRO A 139 3.48 7.69 -2.88
N ASP A 140 2.86 6.61 -2.42
CA ASP A 140 2.94 6.13 -1.04
C ASP A 140 4.38 6.07 -0.51
N GLU A 141 4.63 6.82 0.57
CA GLU A 141 5.85 6.80 1.38
C GLU A 141 7.14 6.75 0.54
N PRO A 142 7.49 7.83 -0.19
CA PRO A 142 8.66 7.83 -1.07
C PRO A 142 9.97 7.62 -0.31
N ASP A 143 9.99 7.93 0.98
CA ASP A 143 11.13 7.72 1.86
C ASP A 143 11.22 6.29 2.44
N LEU A 144 10.18 5.45 2.27
CA LEU A 144 10.22 4.08 2.78
C LEU A 144 11.37 3.33 2.14
N LEU A 145 12.16 2.65 2.97
CA LEU A 145 13.32 1.91 2.51
C LEU A 145 12.92 0.67 1.71
N ARG A 146 13.61 0.46 0.61
CA ARG A 146 13.68 -0.80 -0.13
C ARG A 146 15.10 -1.34 -0.13
N LYS A 147 15.22 -2.65 -0.28
CA LYS A 147 16.52 -3.31 -0.44
C LYS A 147 16.91 -3.37 -1.90
N ILE A 148 18.13 -2.95 -2.20
CA ILE A 148 18.79 -3.16 -3.49
C ILE A 148 20.09 -3.94 -3.27
N SER A 149 20.51 -4.73 -4.26
CA SER A 149 21.75 -5.49 -4.19
C SER A 149 22.54 -5.31 -5.48
N ASP A 150 23.87 -5.21 -5.34
CA ASP A 150 24.80 -5.21 -6.47
C ASP A 150 25.07 -6.63 -7.00
N ALA A 151 24.43 -7.66 -6.42
CA ALA A 151 24.61 -9.04 -6.83
C ALA A 151 24.09 -9.25 -8.26
N ARG A 152 24.92 -9.89 -9.09
CA ARG A 152 24.54 -10.30 -10.44
C ARG A 152 24.24 -11.79 -10.44
N VAL A 153 22.96 -12.12 -10.59
CA VAL A 153 22.47 -13.50 -10.65
C VAL A 153 21.67 -13.69 -11.94
N GLU A 154 22.23 -14.48 -12.85
CA GLU A 154 21.54 -14.93 -14.07
C GLU A 154 20.72 -16.19 -13.76
N HIS A 155 19.74 -16.48 -14.59
CA HIS A 155 18.87 -17.65 -14.43
C HIS A 155 18.52 -18.28 -15.77
N ALA A 156 17.95 -19.48 -15.71
CA ALA A 156 17.45 -20.16 -16.89
C ALA A 156 16.37 -19.32 -17.61
N PRO A 157 16.43 -19.19 -18.95
CA PRO A 157 15.47 -18.36 -19.72
C PRO A 157 14.00 -18.74 -19.52
N TYR A 158 13.72 -20.00 -19.17
CA TYR A 158 12.36 -20.50 -18.94
C TYR A 158 11.86 -20.31 -17.50
N MET A 159 12.69 -19.81 -16.57
CA MET A 159 12.25 -19.58 -15.20
C MET A 159 11.36 -18.34 -15.10
N ARG A 160 10.22 -18.49 -14.41
CA ARG A 160 9.33 -17.40 -14.02
C ARG A 160 9.89 -16.69 -12.79
N ILE A 161 10.31 -15.43 -12.95
CA ILE A 161 10.94 -14.67 -11.86
C ILE A 161 9.89 -13.98 -10.99
N ASN A 162 9.90 -14.33 -9.70
CA ASN A 162 9.10 -13.65 -8.69
C ASN A 162 9.82 -12.38 -8.21
N ARG A 163 9.32 -11.22 -8.63
CA ARG A 163 9.90 -9.91 -8.27
C ARG A 163 9.88 -9.59 -6.76
N ARG A 164 9.03 -10.26 -5.97
CA ARG A 164 8.99 -10.11 -4.49
C ARG A 164 10.10 -10.91 -3.78
N THR A 165 10.65 -11.91 -4.46
CA THR A 165 11.73 -12.79 -3.97
C THR A 165 12.86 -12.84 -4.99
N PRO A 166 13.49 -11.68 -5.27
CA PRO A 166 14.50 -11.56 -6.33
C PRO A 166 15.70 -12.48 -6.07
N LEU A 167 16.38 -12.90 -7.14
CA LEU A 167 17.45 -13.90 -7.07
C LEU A 167 18.69 -13.46 -6.28
N TRP A 168 18.90 -12.16 -6.07
CA TRP A 168 20.00 -11.68 -5.24
C TRP A 168 19.85 -12.08 -3.76
N LYS A 169 18.65 -12.47 -3.32
CA LYS A 169 18.42 -13.01 -1.97
C LYS A 169 19.19 -14.31 -1.71
N LEU A 170 19.55 -15.04 -2.76
CA LEU A 170 20.39 -16.23 -2.63
C LEU A 170 21.79 -15.95 -2.07
N VAL A 171 22.19 -14.69 -1.94
CA VAL A 171 23.54 -14.29 -1.50
C VAL A 171 23.52 -13.07 -0.58
N ASP A 172 22.38 -12.74 0.03
CA ASP A 172 22.22 -11.53 0.84
C ASP A 172 22.70 -11.66 2.29
N GLY A 173 23.02 -12.88 2.72
CA GLY A 173 23.41 -13.23 4.08
C GLY A 173 22.25 -13.39 5.06
N ASP A 174 21.00 -13.33 4.57
CA ASP A 174 19.80 -13.57 5.37
C ASP A 174 19.21 -14.95 5.04
N VAL A 175 19.54 -15.93 5.87
CA VAL A 175 19.09 -17.33 5.74
C VAL A 175 17.58 -17.51 5.95
N PHE A 176 16.85 -16.47 6.35
CA PHE A 176 15.39 -16.46 6.45
C PHE A 176 14.73 -15.80 5.22
N SER A 177 15.52 -15.19 4.34
CA SER A 177 15.08 -14.76 3.03
C SER A 177 15.06 -15.96 2.07
N TRP A 178 14.44 -15.80 0.89
CA TRP A 178 14.44 -16.85 -0.15
C TRP A 178 14.18 -16.28 -1.53
N SER A 179 14.57 -17.06 -2.54
CA SER A 179 14.21 -16.87 -3.95
C SER A 179 13.47 -18.09 -4.50
N VAL A 180 12.42 -17.83 -5.27
CA VAL A 180 11.59 -18.89 -5.88
C VAL A 180 12.21 -19.34 -7.21
N PHE A 181 12.24 -20.66 -7.41
CA PHE A 181 12.64 -21.33 -8.65
C PHE A 181 11.41 -21.97 -9.26
N ASP A 182 10.94 -21.43 -10.38
CA ASP A 182 9.67 -21.79 -10.99
C ASP A 182 9.79 -21.96 -12.52
N PRO A 183 9.69 -23.20 -13.06
CA PRO A 183 9.64 -24.46 -12.33
C PRO A 183 10.97 -24.75 -11.60
N LEU A 184 10.96 -25.66 -10.62
CA LEU A 184 12.17 -26.03 -9.88
C LEU A 184 13.03 -27.04 -10.65
N GLU A 185 12.39 -28.02 -11.30
CA GLU A 185 13.08 -29.09 -12.02
C GLU A 185 13.84 -28.54 -13.22
N GLY A 186 15.14 -28.86 -13.32
CA GLY A 186 16.02 -28.38 -14.38
C GLY A 186 16.55 -26.95 -14.19
N ALA A 187 15.93 -26.15 -13.31
CA ALA A 187 16.25 -24.75 -13.08
C ALA A 187 17.73 -24.54 -12.73
N TRP A 188 18.27 -23.40 -13.16
CA TRP A 188 19.63 -23.03 -12.84
C TRP A 188 19.76 -21.52 -12.62
N VAL A 189 20.74 -21.17 -11.79
CA VAL A 189 21.18 -19.78 -11.58
C VAL A 189 22.70 -19.71 -11.68
N THR A 190 23.22 -18.59 -12.17
CA THR A 190 24.66 -18.30 -12.21
C THR A 190 24.93 -17.02 -11.43
N ILE A 191 25.71 -17.14 -10.35
CA ILE A 191 26.16 -16.03 -9.50
C ILE A 191 27.51 -15.56 -10.03
N HIS A 192 27.63 -14.25 -10.28
CA HIS A 192 28.85 -13.62 -10.79
C HIS A 192 29.58 -12.89 -9.68
N LEU A 193 30.86 -13.20 -9.49
CA LEU A 193 31.71 -12.50 -8.54
C LEU A 193 32.37 -11.29 -9.24
N LYS A 194 32.51 -10.18 -8.50
CA LYS A 194 33.19 -8.97 -8.99
C LYS A 194 34.67 -9.24 -9.32
N LYS A 195 35.30 -10.18 -8.62
CA LYS A 195 36.68 -10.64 -8.83
C LYS A 195 36.72 -12.16 -8.66
N PRO A 196 37.63 -12.87 -9.37
CA PRO A 196 37.82 -14.30 -9.13
C PRO A 196 38.14 -14.60 -7.66
N ALA A 197 37.61 -15.71 -7.14
CA ALA A 197 37.86 -16.15 -5.77
C ALA A 197 38.08 -17.67 -5.70
N THR A 198 38.90 -18.11 -4.75
CA THR A 198 39.17 -19.54 -4.50
C THR A 198 38.27 -20.06 -3.40
N ILE A 199 37.51 -21.12 -3.71
CA ILE A 199 36.57 -21.77 -2.79
C ILE A 199 37.02 -23.19 -2.45
N HIS A 200 36.70 -23.62 -1.23
CA HIS A 200 37.00 -24.93 -0.65
C HIS A 200 35.74 -25.74 -0.34
N SER A 201 34.60 -25.07 -0.13
CA SER A 201 33.31 -25.73 0.10
C SER A 201 32.16 -24.88 -0.41
N ILE A 202 31.02 -25.52 -0.64
CA ILE A 202 29.76 -24.89 -1.07
C ILE A 202 28.69 -25.29 -0.07
N ALA A 203 27.77 -24.38 0.26
CA ALA A 203 26.58 -24.71 1.03
C ALA A 203 25.30 -24.22 0.38
N VAL A 204 24.21 -24.89 0.73
CA VAL A 204 22.85 -24.57 0.27
C VAL A 204 21.91 -24.55 1.47
N TRP A 205 21.01 -23.59 1.47
CA TRP A 205 19.88 -23.52 2.40
C TRP A 205 18.59 -23.82 1.63
N LEU A 206 18.04 -25.01 1.82
CA LEU A 206 16.78 -25.40 1.19
C LEU A 206 15.60 -24.81 1.96
N THR A 207 14.64 -24.19 1.27
CA THR A 207 13.37 -23.83 1.90
C THR A 207 12.49 -25.07 1.98
N VAL A 208 12.10 -25.46 3.19
CA VAL A 208 11.17 -26.58 3.41
C VAL A 208 9.86 -26.03 3.97
N SER A 209 8.81 -26.10 3.15
CA SER A 209 7.46 -25.68 3.49
C SER A 209 6.43 -26.59 2.81
N SER A 210 5.23 -26.64 3.38
CA SER A 210 4.12 -27.43 2.84
C SER A 210 3.80 -27.01 1.40
N GLY A 211 3.67 -27.98 0.50
CA GLY A 211 3.30 -27.77 -0.89
C GLY A 211 4.45 -27.47 -1.86
N LEU A 212 5.62 -27.01 -1.40
CA LEU A 212 6.77 -26.77 -2.28
C LEU A 212 7.38 -28.08 -2.79
N SER A 213 7.84 -28.08 -4.04
CA SER A 213 8.80 -29.10 -4.50
C SER A 213 10.17 -28.85 -3.85
N LEU A 214 10.89 -29.93 -3.58
CA LEU A 214 12.21 -29.89 -2.94
C LEU A 214 13.29 -30.35 -3.92
N ALA A 215 14.39 -29.61 -4.01
CA ALA A 215 15.55 -30.06 -4.78
C ALA A 215 16.18 -31.27 -4.06
N LYS A 216 16.35 -32.38 -4.79
CA LYS A 216 16.93 -33.62 -4.29
C LYS A 216 18.37 -33.79 -4.75
N GLU A 217 18.68 -33.42 -5.98
CA GLU A 217 20.03 -33.48 -6.53
C GLU A 217 20.35 -32.15 -7.23
N VAL A 218 21.52 -31.59 -6.94
CA VAL A 218 22.03 -30.37 -7.58
C VAL A 218 23.46 -30.58 -8.06
N ALA A 219 23.82 -29.89 -9.14
CA ALA A 219 25.20 -29.79 -9.61
C ALA A 219 25.67 -28.33 -9.59
N PHE A 220 26.93 -28.16 -9.24
CA PHE A 220 27.63 -26.88 -9.25
C PHE A 220 28.69 -26.86 -10.32
N LYS A 221 28.76 -25.75 -11.05
CA LYS A 221 29.78 -25.49 -12.06
C LYS A 221 30.56 -24.22 -11.72
N ALA A 222 31.88 -24.29 -11.79
CA ALA A 222 32.76 -23.13 -11.79
C ALA A 222 33.12 -22.80 -13.23
N ASP A 223 32.75 -21.60 -13.68
CA ASP A 223 33.05 -21.11 -15.03
C ASP A 223 32.69 -22.10 -16.16
N GLY A 224 31.56 -22.79 -15.98
CA GLY A 224 31.02 -23.77 -16.95
C GLY A 224 31.46 -25.22 -16.72
N ARG A 225 32.48 -25.48 -15.89
CA ARG A 225 32.94 -26.83 -15.57
C ARG A 225 32.31 -27.35 -14.29
N GLU A 226 31.74 -28.56 -14.31
CA GLU A 226 31.19 -29.20 -13.09
C GLU A 226 32.30 -29.45 -12.06
N ILE A 227 32.08 -29.01 -10.83
CA ILE A 227 33.02 -29.14 -9.71
C ILE A 227 32.46 -29.93 -8.54
N LEU A 228 31.13 -30.05 -8.45
CA LEU A 228 30.45 -30.73 -7.37
C LEU A 228 29.05 -31.17 -7.83
N ARG A 229 28.65 -32.36 -7.39
CA ARG A 229 27.31 -32.90 -7.53
C ARG A 229 26.92 -33.53 -6.21
N VAL A 230 25.76 -33.15 -5.68
CA VAL A 230 25.35 -33.53 -4.32
C VAL A 230 23.87 -33.85 -4.26
N THR A 231 23.54 -34.78 -3.38
CA THR A 231 22.17 -35.04 -2.93
C THR A 231 21.87 -34.15 -1.73
N LEU A 232 20.73 -33.47 -1.76
CA LEU A 232 20.25 -32.64 -0.66
C LEU A 232 19.25 -33.43 0.19
N GLU A 233 19.38 -33.31 1.51
CA GLU A 233 18.41 -33.83 2.45
C GLU A 233 17.16 -32.93 2.49
N PRO A 234 15.96 -33.47 2.69
CA PRO A 234 14.71 -32.69 2.74
C PRO A 234 14.53 -31.98 4.10
N ARG A 235 15.54 -31.21 4.53
CA ARG A 235 15.55 -30.50 5.81
C ARG A 235 15.92 -29.04 5.67
N ARG A 236 15.47 -28.25 6.65
CA ARG A 236 15.89 -26.86 6.84
C ARG A 236 17.34 -26.80 7.35
N GLY A 237 17.91 -25.61 7.26
CA GLY A 237 19.27 -25.32 7.72
C GLY A 237 20.33 -25.59 6.66
N ARG A 238 21.56 -25.18 6.97
CA ARG A 238 22.70 -25.30 6.08
C ARG A 238 23.00 -26.76 5.75
N GLN A 239 23.27 -27.02 4.46
CA GLN A 239 23.86 -28.26 3.97
C GLN A 239 25.15 -27.91 3.24
N GLN A 240 26.30 -28.24 3.84
CA GLN A 240 27.62 -27.82 3.36
C GLN A 240 28.45 -29.02 2.89
N PHE A 241 29.13 -28.84 1.77
CA PHE A 241 29.84 -29.88 1.05
C PHE A 241 31.25 -29.41 0.72
N LYS A 242 32.26 -30.19 1.13
CA LYS A 242 33.67 -29.94 0.79
C LYS A 242 33.94 -30.29 -0.66
N LEU A 243 34.72 -29.46 -1.35
CA LEU A 243 35.22 -29.76 -2.68
C LEU A 243 36.41 -30.73 -2.58
N LYS A 244 36.60 -31.58 -3.59
CA LYS A 244 37.74 -32.51 -3.67
C LYS A 244 39.09 -31.79 -3.67
N ARG A 245 39.11 -30.58 -4.24
CA ARG A 245 40.24 -29.66 -4.27
C ARG A 245 39.72 -28.22 -4.32
N PRO A 246 40.52 -27.22 -3.90
CA PRO A 246 40.16 -25.83 -4.08
C PRO A 246 39.91 -25.48 -5.55
N VAL A 247 38.96 -24.56 -5.79
CA VAL A 247 38.59 -24.10 -7.13
C VAL A 247 38.59 -22.58 -7.15
N THR A 248 39.37 -21.98 -8.04
CA THR A 248 39.26 -20.55 -8.37
C THR A 248 38.19 -20.36 -9.44
N LEU A 249 37.24 -19.46 -9.19
CA LEU A 249 36.14 -19.18 -10.10
C LEU A 249 35.78 -17.69 -10.12
N GLN A 250 35.18 -17.26 -11.23
CA GLN A 250 34.47 -15.98 -11.31
C GLN A 250 32.94 -16.14 -11.42
N ARG A 251 32.48 -17.29 -11.94
CA ARG A 251 31.06 -17.62 -12.04
C ARG A 251 30.77 -18.96 -11.37
N LEU A 252 29.77 -18.97 -10.49
CA LEU A 252 29.25 -20.19 -9.88
C LEU A 252 27.83 -20.45 -10.38
N THR A 253 27.63 -21.54 -11.11
CA THR A 253 26.29 -21.99 -11.54
C THR A 253 25.81 -23.11 -10.63
N MET A 254 24.61 -23.00 -10.08
CA MET A 254 23.88 -24.11 -9.48
C MET A 254 22.78 -24.55 -10.43
N LYS A 255 22.67 -25.85 -10.70
CA LYS A 255 21.59 -26.46 -11.48
C LYS A 255 20.87 -27.53 -10.65
N VAL A 256 19.55 -27.46 -10.62
CA VAL A 256 18.69 -28.51 -10.05
C VAL A 256 18.55 -29.64 -11.06
N LEU A 257 18.88 -30.85 -10.64
CA LEU A 257 18.91 -32.04 -11.50
C LEU A 257 17.75 -32.97 -11.22
N LYS A 258 17.38 -33.15 -9.96
CA LYS A 258 16.25 -33.96 -9.52
C LYS A 258 15.48 -33.25 -8.43
N VAL A 259 14.16 -33.45 -8.41
CA VAL A 259 13.27 -32.89 -7.42
C VAL A 259 12.43 -33.99 -6.76
N THR A 260 12.10 -33.81 -5.49
CA THR A 260 10.96 -34.47 -4.85
C THR A 260 9.76 -33.57 -5.07
N ARG A 261 8.77 -34.04 -5.85
CA ARG A 261 7.61 -33.22 -6.21
C ARG A 261 6.70 -32.96 -5.01
N GLY A 262 6.40 -31.69 -4.79
CA GLY A 262 5.35 -31.24 -3.88
C GLY A 262 4.02 -31.05 -4.62
N LYS A 263 3.10 -30.30 -4.00
CA LYS A 263 1.85 -29.87 -4.65
C LYS A 263 2.12 -28.89 -5.80
N ASN A 264 3.19 -28.11 -5.69
CA ASN A 264 3.60 -27.11 -6.66
C ASN A 264 4.80 -27.60 -7.47
N ILE A 265 4.90 -27.18 -8.74
CA ILE A 265 6.07 -27.44 -9.60
C ILE A 265 7.30 -26.58 -9.26
N TYR A 266 7.10 -25.55 -8.43
CA TYR A 266 8.14 -24.65 -7.98
C TYR A 266 8.63 -24.99 -6.57
N GLY A 267 9.81 -24.49 -6.25
CA GLY A 267 10.41 -24.55 -4.92
C GLY A 267 11.19 -23.28 -4.65
N SER A 268 11.98 -23.26 -3.57
CA SER A 268 12.82 -22.12 -3.26
C SER A 268 14.08 -22.52 -2.50
N PHE A 269 15.07 -21.65 -2.60
CA PHE A 269 16.30 -21.72 -1.83
C PHE A 269 16.38 -20.44 -0.99
N GLY A 270 16.87 -20.58 0.25
CA GLY A 270 17.20 -19.45 1.09
C GLY A 270 18.47 -18.78 0.59
N GLU A 271 19.56 -19.54 0.55
CA GLU A 271 20.90 -19.03 0.31
C GLU A 271 21.81 -20.08 -0.34
N ILE A 272 22.75 -19.61 -1.16
CA ILE A 272 23.84 -20.37 -1.77
C ILE A 272 25.13 -19.72 -1.32
N GLU A 273 25.99 -20.48 -0.68
CA GLU A 273 27.24 -20.00 -0.10
C GLU A 273 28.43 -20.72 -0.72
N ALA A 274 29.56 -20.05 -0.86
CA ALA A 274 30.83 -20.70 -1.18
C ALA A 274 31.92 -20.12 -0.29
N PHE A 275 32.69 -20.99 0.35
CA PHE A 275 33.64 -20.60 1.40
C PHE A 275 35.08 -20.75 0.94
N ASP A 276 35.92 -19.76 1.24
CA ASP A 276 37.38 -19.87 1.07
C ASP A 276 38.04 -20.74 2.15
N ALA A 277 39.38 -20.83 2.13
CA ALA A 277 40.15 -21.60 3.13
C ALA A 277 39.93 -21.13 4.58
N ASN A 278 39.54 -19.86 4.76
CA ASN A 278 39.32 -19.24 6.07
C ASN A 278 37.85 -19.31 6.50
N GLY A 279 36.99 -19.98 5.72
CA GLY A 279 35.56 -20.06 6.01
C GLY A 279 34.77 -18.78 5.69
N ARG A 280 35.32 -17.85 4.91
CA ARG A 280 34.59 -16.63 4.49
C ARG A 280 33.71 -16.94 3.28
N ASN A 281 32.42 -16.58 3.35
CA ASN A 281 31.51 -16.71 2.21
C ASN A 281 31.87 -15.68 1.13
N VAL A 282 32.47 -16.12 0.02
CA VAL A 282 32.92 -15.27 -1.08
C VAL A 282 31.78 -14.83 -2.02
N LEU A 283 30.58 -15.40 -1.85
CA LEU A 283 29.39 -15.02 -2.62
C LEU A 283 28.60 -13.90 -1.95
N LEU A 284 28.85 -13.61 -0.67
CA LEU A 284 28.05 -12.67 0.13
C LEU A 284 28.03 -11.27 -0.48
N VAL A 285 26.83 -10.79 -0.80
CA VAL A 285 26.58 -9.41 -1.25
C VAL A 285 25.42 -8.84 -0.44
N ARG A 286 25.77 -8.17 0.66
CA ARG A 286 24.78 -7.55 1.56
C ARG A 286 23.98 -6.46 0.82
N PRO A 287 22.64 -6.50 0.86
CA PRO A 287 21.81 -5.51 0.22
C PRO A 287 21.85 -4.19 1.00
N LYS A 288 21.84 -3.09 0.25
CA LYS A 288 21.76 -1.73 0.79
C LYS A 288 20.30 -1.33 0.93
N SER A 289 19.97 -0.61 2.00
CA SER A 289 18.69 0.07 2.11
C SER A 289 18.79 1.41 1.39
N VAL A 290 17.87 1.68 0.47
CA VAL A 290 17.70 2.96 -0.20
C VAL A 290 16.23 3.35 -0.15
N PRO A 291 15.87 4.65 -0.13
CA PRO A 291 14.49 5.06 -0.19
C PRO A 291 13.87 4.62 -1.53
N ARG A 292 12.53 4.55 -1.56
CA ARG A 292 11.80 4.26 -2.80
C ARG A 292 12.10 5.32 -3.86
N LEU A 293 12.20 6.59 -3.44
CA LEU A 293 12.65 7.74 -4.23
C LEU A 293 13.66 8.56 -3.43
N THR A 294 14.60 9.18 -4.13
CA THR A 294 15.49 10.21 -3.58
C THR A 294 14.73 11.52 -3.32
N PRO A 295 15.23 12.40 -2.43
CA PRO A 295 14.68 13.76 -2.27
C PRO A 295 14.57 14.52 -3.59
N GLU A 296 15.56 14.37 -4.48
CA GLU A 296 15.61 15.01 -5.80
C GLU A 296 14.47 14.52 -6.69
N GLU A 297 14.26 13.21 -6.78
CA GLU A 297 13.15 12.60 -7.55
C GLU A 297 11.77 13.00 -6.97
N VAL A 298 11.66 13.13 -5.65
CA VAL A 298 10.44 13.64 -5.01
C VAL A 298 10.20 15.09 -5.42
N MET A 299 11.22 15.94 -5.36
CA MET A 299 11.10 17.35 -5.74
C MET A 299 10.83 17.54 -7.24
N GLU A 300 11.42 16.71 -8.09
CA GLU A 300 11.12 16.69 -9.52
C GLU A 300 9.64 16.41 -9.76
N ARG A 301 9.11 15.33 -9.17
CA ARG A 301 7.68 15.00 -9.28
C ARG A 301 6.76 16.08 -8.74
N TYR A 302 7.12 16.70 -7.61
CA TYR A 302 6.38 17.84 -7.07
C TYR A 302 6.32 18.98 -8.10
N ARG A 303 7.48 19.38 -8.65
CA ARG A 303 7.57 20.44 -9.66
C ARG A 303 6.77 20.08 -10.90
N ASP A 304 6.78 18.83 -11.33
CA ASP A 304 6.02 18.35 -12.49
C ASP A 304 4.51 18.49 -12.29
N ILE A 305 4.01 18.13 -11.10
CA ILE A 305 2.61 18.34 -10.73
C ILE A 305 2.30 19.84 -10.73
N LYS A 306 3.13 20.66 -10.07
CA LYS A 306 2.91 22.12 -9.99
C LYS A 306 2.97 22.82 -11.34
N ARG A 307 3.80 22.37 -12.28
CA ARG A 307 3.82 22.92 -13.65
C ARG A 307 2.51 22.64 -14.40
N GLN A 308 1.89 21.49 -14.15
CA GLN A 308 0.65 21.09 -14.83
C GLN A 308 -0.60 21.64 -14.14
N ASP A 309 -0.62 21.67 -12.81
CA ASP A 309 -1.65 22.30 -12.00
C ASP A 309 -1.06 22.92 -10.72
N ALA A 310 -0.90 24.25 -10.76
CA ALA A 310 -0.43 25.02 -9.61
C ALA A 310 -1.53 25.33 -8.58
N THR A 311 -2.81 25.08 -8.89
CA THR A 311 -3.97 25.54 -8.11
C THR A 311 -4.32 24.63 -6.94
N ARG A 312 -3.62 23.51 -6.79
CA ARG A 312 -3.83 22.53 -5.74
C ARG A 312 -2.56 22.29 -4.92
N PRO A 313 -2.69 22.04 -3.61
CA PRO A 313 -1.58 21.54 -2.79
C PRO A 313 -1.22 20.10 -3.19
N VAL A 314 0.01 19.71 -2.84
CA VAL A 314 0.49 18.33 -3.00
C VAL A 314 0.81 17.78 -1.61
N PHE A 315 0.13 16.71 -1.24
CA PHE A 315 0.33 15.98 -0.01
C PHE A 315 1.42 14.92 -0.18
N MET A 316 2.08 14.55 0.92
CA MET A 316 3.09 13.50 0.95
C MET A 316 3.05 12.80 2.29
N THR A 317 3.10 11.47 2.27
CA THR A 317 3.28 10.63 3.46
C THR A 317 4.77 10.31 3.61
N LEU A 318 5.29 10.30 4.83
CA LEU A 318 6.70 9.99 5.12
C LEU A 318 6.79 9.08 6.34
N THR A 319 7.79 8.20 6.36
CA THR A 319 8.11 7.27 7.45
C THR A 319 9.23 7.78 8.37
N GLY A 320 9.81 8.94 8.03
CA GLY A 320 10.90 9.60 8.76
C GLY A 320 12.28 9.27 8.22
N CYS A 321 12.42 8.49 7.16
CA CYS A 321 13.73 8.10 6.62
C CYS A 321 14.51 9.29 6.07
N PHE A 322 13.83 10.31 5.52
CA PHE A 322 14.47 11.56 5.12
C PHE A 322 14.87 12.47 6.28
N HIS A 323 14.37 12.23 7.49
CA HIS A 323 14.62 13.13 8.60
C HIS A 323 16.01 12.86 9.22
N PRO A 324 16.90 13.87 9.29
CA PRO A 324 18.32 13.67 9.64
C PRO A 324 18.53 13.07 11.03
N HIS A 325 17.60 13.32 11.96
CA HIS A 325 17.59 12.72 13.30
C HIS A 325 17.71 11.19 13.28
N PHE A 326 17.04 10.51 12.34
CA PHE A 326 17.01 9.04 12.34
C PHE A 326 18.23 8.41 11.69
N LYS A 327 19.06 9.18 10.96
CA LYS A 327 20.28 8.69 10.28
C LYS A 327 20.04 7.42 9.43
N LYS A 328 18.82 7.25 8.91
CA LYS A 328 18.40 6.12 8.05
C LYS A 328 18.76 6.36 6.59
N TRP A 329 18.89 7.62 6.23
CA TRP A 329 19.38 8.12 4.97
C TRP A 329 20.56 9.04 5.29
N GLY A 330 21.71 8.76 4.69
CA GLY A 330 22.89 9.59 4.75
C GLY A 330 23.37 9.78 3.32
N GLU A 331 23.54 11.04 2.93
CA GLU A 331 24.30 11.42 1.74
C GLU A 331 25.76 10.94 1.84
#